data_AF-A0A9C9GA04-F1
#
_entry.id   AF-A0A9C9GA04-F1
#
_cell.length_a   1.000
_cell.length_b   1.000
_cell.length_c   1.000
_cell.angle_alpha   90.00
_cell.angle_beta   90.00
_cell.angle_gamma   90.00
#
_symmetry.space_group_name_H-M   'P 1'
#
loop_
_entity.id
_entity.type
_entity.pdbx_description
1 polymer ?
#
loop_
_entity_poly.entity_id
_entity_poly.type
_entity_poly.pdbx_seq_one_letter_code
_entity_poly.pdbx_strand_id
1 'polypeptide(L)'
;MYFVWLPLLLLLFSANVQSYEFPVEIFEYVNDEKVVAFINESDIDASTSWIPSDGAPPVTIANVVNAIQKYIAPDPKLSGATFSEIELKQIPHHEKHWHYLVKMKSRTGGHAHYHYFVVLMSGKIIPALKEPESFK
;
A
#
# COMPACT_ATOMS: atom_id res chain seq x y z
N MET A 1 43.47 11.57 -36.46
CA MET A 1 42.29 12.44 -36.32
C MET A 1 41.06 11.59 -35.95
N TYR A 2 41.07 10.91 -34.79
CA TYR A 2 39.97 10.03 -34.32
C TYR A 2 40.01 9.89 -32.78
N PHE A 3 39.85 10.99 -32.04
CA PHE A 3 39.88 10.94 -30.56
C PHE A 3 38.87 11.90 -29.89
N VAL A 4 37.82 12.30 -30.61
CA VAL A 4 36.78 13.24 -30.12
C VAL A 4 35.43 12.54 -29.86
N TRP A 5 35.28 11.28 -30.28
CA TRP A 5 34.01 10.54 -30.18
C TRP A 5 33.83 9.75 -28.86
N LEU A 6 34.92 9.49 -28.14
CA LEU A 6 34.89 8.75 -26.88
C LEU A 6 34.13 9.47 -25.73
N PRO A 7 34.27 10.79 -25.52
CA PRO A 7 33.56 11.46 -24.41
C PRO A 7 32.05 11.59 -24.65
N LEU A 8 31.60 11.61 -25.90
CA LEU A 8 30.17 11.70 -26.24
C LEU A 8 29.42 10.40 -25.90
N LEU A 9 30.11 9.25 -26.03
CA LEU A 9 29.52 7.94 -25.76
C LEU A 9 29.36 7.68 -24.25
N LEU A 10 30.24 8.25 -23.41
CA LEU A 10 30.18 8.15 -21.96
C LEU A 10 29.01 8.96 -21.34
N LEU A 11 28.58 10.05 -21.96
CA LEU A 11 27.45 10.85 -21.48
C LEU A 11 26.09 10.13 -21.62
N LEU A 12 25.97 9.18 -22.54
CA LEU A 12 24.72 8.43 -22.76
C LEU A 12 24.46 7.36 -21.69
N PHE A 13 25.47 6.94 -20.94
CA PHE A 13 25.33 5.94 -19.87
C PHE A 13 24.97 6.53 -18.50
N SER A 14 25.08 7.86 -18.32
CA SER A 14 24.85 8.52 -17.02
C SER A 14 23.38 8.80 -16.70
N ALA A 15 22.43 8.45 -17.59
CA ALA A 15 21.04 8.91 -17.48
C ALA A 15 20.11 8.04 -16.61
N ASN A 16 20.60 6.95 -16.01
CA ASN A 16 19.76 6.06 -15.19
C ASN A 16 20.23 6.00 -13.73
N VAL A 17 20.39 7.16 -13.08
CA VAL A 17 20.33 7.20 -11.62
C VAL A 17 18.85 7.14 -11.26
N GLN A 18 18.37 5.92 -11.06
CA GLN A 18 17.05 5.67 -10.50
C GLN A 18 17.15 6.03 -9.01
N SER A 19 16.64 7.20 -8.62
CA SER A 19 16.60 7.61 -7.22
C SER A 19 15.82 6.56 -6.44
N TYR A 20 16.50 5.84 -5.57
CA TYR A 20 15.88 4.91 -4.65
C TYR A 20 15.15 5.72 -3.57
N GLU A 21 13.83 5.81 -3.68
CA GLU A 21 12.98 6.36 -2.62
C GLU A 21 12.78 5.27 -1.56
N PHE A 22 13.12 5.58 -0.31
CA PHE A 22 12.77 4.71 0.81
C PHE A 22 11.26 4.81 1.03
N PRO A 23 10.54 3.68 1.18
CA PRO A 23 9.10 3.73 1.43
C PRO A 23 8.82 4.36 2.80
N VAL A 24 7.73 5.11 2.88
CA VAL A 24 7.16 5.61 4.13
C VAL A 24 6.55 4.44 4.89
N GLU A 25 6.95 4.30 6.16
CA GLU A 25 6.37 3.34 7.09
C GLU A 25 5.15 3.97 7.76
N ILE A 26 3.98 3.37 7.52
CA ILE A 26 2.73 3.81 8.14
C ILE A 26 2.34 2.77 9.18
N PHE A 27 2.28 3.21 10.43
CA PHE A 27 1.88 2.41 11.58
C PHE A 27 0.42 2.70 11.91
N GLU A 28 -0.39 1.65 11.88
CA GLU A 28 -1.80 1.73 12.17
C GLU A 28 -2.21 0.70 13.22
N TYR A 29 -3.23 1.03 14.00
CA TYR A 29 -3.84 0.10 14.95
C TYR A 29 -5.19 -0.36 14.44
N VAL A 30 -5.42 -1.68 14.47
CA VAL A 30 -6.72 -2.30 14.15
C VAL A 30 -7.06 -3.28 15.26
N ASN A 31 -8.05 -2.94 16.09
CA ASN A 31 -8.44 -3.77 17.25
C ASN A 31 -7.23 -4.18 18.11
N ASP A 32 -6.44 -3.19 18.53
CA ASP A 32 -5.19 -3.32 19.32
C ASP A 32 -4.03 -4.06 18.63
N GLU A 33 -4.19 -4.50 17.38
CA GLU A 33 -3.10 -5.05 16.58
C GLU A 33 -2.38 -3.93 15.83
N LYS A 34 -1.07 -3.81 16.02
CA LYS A 34 -0.23 -2.89 15.26
C LYS A 34 0.09 -3.48 13.89
N VAL A 35 -0.24 -2.72 12.85
CA VAL A 35 -0.07 -3.06 11.44
C VAL A 35 0.89 -2.03 10.83
N VAL A 36 1.83 -2.51 10.02
CA VAL A 36 2.78 -1.69 9.28
C VAL A 36 2.57 -1.87 7.78
N ALA A 37 2.45 -0.76 7.06
CA ALA A 37 2.46 -0.73 5.61
C ALA A 37 3.66 0.09 5.13
N PHE A 38 4.33 -0.39 4.09
CA PHE A 38 5.43 0.30 3.43
C PHE A 38 4.89 0.90 2.13
N ILE A 39 4.76 2.22 2.08
CA ILE A 39 4.11 2.95 0.98
C ILE A 39 5.14 3.89 0.37
N ASN A 40 5.37 3.84 -0.94
CA ASN A 40 6.27 4.80 -1.57
C ASN A 40 5.65 6.20 -1.52
N GLU A 41 6.46 7.21 -1.25
CA GLU A 41 6.01 8.61 -1.22
C GLU A 41 5.32 9.01 -2.54
N SER A 42 5.92 8.62 -3.67
CA SER A 42 5.35 8.83 -4.99
C SER A 42 3.96 8.22 -5.20
N ASP A 43 3.60 7.16 -4.46
CA ASP A 43 2.24 6.61 -4.50
C ASP A 43 1.24 7.43 -3.68
N ILE A 44 1.71 8.06 -2.60
CA ILE A 44 0.91 8.98 -1.77
C ILE A 44 0.65 10.26 -2.57
N ASP A 45 1.69 10.81 -3.19
CA ASP A 45 1.62 12.02 -4.02
C ASP A 45 0.76 11.83 -5.28
N ALA A 46 0.85 10.65 -5.91
CA ALA A 46 -0.02 10.30 -7.03
C ALA A 46 -1.46 9.95 -6.59
N SER A 47 -1.69 9.81 -5.27
CA SER A 47 -3.03 9.57 -4.74
C SER A 47 -3.86 10.85 -4.74
N THR A 48 -5.16 10.70 -4.98
CA THR A 48 -6.09 11.82 -4.94
C THR A 48 -6.09 12.46 -3.56
N SER A 49 -5.67 13.71 -3.47
CA SER A 49 -5.85 14.57 -2.30
C SER A 49 -7.34 14.70 -1.99
N TRP A 50 -7.78 14.17 -0.86
CA TRP A 50 -9.18 14.14 -0.44
C TRP A 50 -9.27 14.01 1.09
N ILE A 51 -10.18 14.75 1.70
CA ILE A 51 -10.57 14.60 3.10
C ILE A 51 -12.07 14.33 3.24
N PRO A 52 -12.57 13.76 4.35
CA PRO A 52 -13.98 13.42 4.53
C PRO A 52 -14.97 14.59 4.36
N SER A 53 -14.53 15.83 4.59
CA SER A 53 -15.35 17.02 4.39
C SER A 53 -15.53 17.42 2.91
N ASP A 54 -14.73 16.87 2.00
CA ASP A 54 -14.77 17.21 0.57
C ASP A 54 -15.92 16.49 -0.18
N GLY A 55 -16.61 15.56 0.49
CA GLY A 55 -17.74 14.82 -0.07
C GLY A 55 -17.52 13.32 -0.08
N ALA A 56 -17.97 12.63 -1.14
CA ALA A 56 -17.77 11.19 -1.26
C ALA A 56 -16.31 10.85 -1.58
N PRO A 57 -15.75 9.74 -1.04
CA PRO A 57 -14.38 9.34 -1.34
C PRO A 57 -14.23 8.94 -2.82
N PRO A 58 -13.07 9.23 -3.45
CA PRO A 58 -12.79 8.84 -4.84
C PRO A 58 -12.91 7.33 -5.07
N VAL A 59 -12.59 6.55 -4.04
CA VAL A 59 -12.73 5.08 -4.03
C VAL A 59 -13.78 4.72 -3.00
N THR A 60 -14.84 4.02 -3.42
CA THR A 60 -15.88 3.54 -2.50
C THR A 60 -15.50 2.22 -1.85
N ILE A 61 -16.15 1.85 -0.75
CA ILE A 61 -15.97 0.54 -0.11
C ILE A 61 -16.26 -0.62 -1.10
N ALA A 62 -17.26 -0.46 -1.98
CA ALA A 62 -17.56 -1.45 -3.00
C ALA A 62 -16.39 -1.61 -4.00
N ASN A 63 -15.76 -0.50 -4.39
CA ASN A 63 -14.55 -0.54 -5.22
C ASN A 63 -13.40 -1.23 -4.49
N VAL A 64 -13.19 -0.94 -3.20
CA VAL A 64 -12.17 -1.60 -2.36
C VAL A 64 -12.38 -3.11 -2.32
N VAL A 65 -13.59 -3.56 -2.00
CA VAL A 65 -13.94 -4.99 -1.93
C VAL A 65 -13.66 -5.69 -3.26
N ASN A 66 -14.13 -5.12 -4.36
CA ASN A 66 -13.93 -5.68 -5.69
C ASN A 66 -12.45 -5.71 -6.11
N ALA A 67 -11.70 -4.65 -5.79
CA ALA A 67 -10.28 -4.54 -6.12
C ALA A 67 -9.46 -5.57 -5.33
N ILE A 68 -9.72 -5.71 -4.02
CA ILE A 68 -9.05 -6.71 -3.19
C ILE A 68 -9.40 -8.13 -3.63
N GLN A 69 -10.67 -8.43 -3.91
CA GLN A 69 -11.05 -9.75 -4.42
C GLN A 69 -10.29 -10.12 -5.70
N LYS A 70 -10.14 -9.17 -6.64
CA LYS A 70 -9.33 -9.37 -7.85
C LYS A 70 -7.84 -9.55 -7.54
N TYR A 71 -7.31 -8.76 -6.59
CA TYR A 71 -5.91 -8.81 -6.20
C TYR A 71 -5.52 -10.15 -5.56
N ILE A 72 -6.38 -10.71 -4.71
CA ILE A 72 -6.09 -11.95 -3.97
C ILE A 72 -6.50 -13.22 -4.74
N ALA A 73 -7.31 -13.12 -5.78
CA ALA A 73 -7.76 -14.26 -6.58
C ALA A 73 -6.65 -15.23 -7.03
N PRO A 74 -5.43 -14.78 -7.44
CA PRO A 74 -4.35 -15.69 -7.80
C PRO A 74 -3.63 -16.35 -6.62
N ASP A 75 -3.85 -15.91 -5.37
CA ASP A 75 -3.16 -16.47 -4.20
C ASP A 75 -3.99 -17.59 -3.54
N PRO A 76 -3.56 -18.87 -3.64
CA PRO A 76 -4.28 -19.98 -3.02
C PRO A 76 -4.35 -19.90 -1.49
N LYS A 77 -3.43 -19.19 -0.82
CA LYS A 77 -3.44 -19.01 0.64
C LYS A 77 -4.56 -18.09 1.10
N LEU A 78 -5.05 -17.23 0.20
CA LEU A 78 -6.14 -16.30 0.42
C LEU A 78 -7.46 -16.80 -0.14
N SER A 79 -7.48 -18.00 -0.71
CA SER A 79 -8.70 -18.65 -1.17
C SER A 79 -9.67 -18.84 -0.01
N GLY A 80 -10.89 -18.32 -0.15
CA GLY A 80 -11.90 -18.34 0.90
C GLY A 80 -11.67 -17.34 2.04
N ALA A 81 -10.73 -16.40 1.91
CA ALA A 81 -10.61 -15.29 2.85
C ALA A 81 -11.86 -14.41 2.80
N THR A 82 -12.27 -13.92 3.98
CA THR A 82 -13.46 -13.06 4.15
C THR A 82 -13.06 -11.71 4.72
N PHE A 83 -13.77 -10.65 4.35
CA PHE A 83 -13.56 -9.33 4.93
C PHE A 83 -14.04 -9.36 6.38
N SER A 84 -13.16 -8.94 7.30
CA SER A 84 -13.48 -8.78 8.72
C SER A 84 -13.76 -7.32 9.05
N GLU A 85 -13.00 -6.40 8.46
CA GLU A 85 -13.05 -4.98 8.80
C GLU A 85 -12.49 -4.13 7.66
N ILE A 86 -13.06 -2.94 7.50
CA ILE A 86 -12.62 -1.92 6.54
C ILE A 86 -12.74 -0.57 7.25
N GLU A 87 -11.61 0.05 7.56
CA GLU A 87 -11.53 1.36 8.19
C GLU A 87 -11.04 2.41 7.19
N LEU A 88 -11.51 3.64 7.33
CA LEU A 88 -11.04 4.79 6.56
C LEU A 88 -10.18 5.67 7.48
N LYS A 89 -8.90 5.86 7.12
CA LYS A 89 -7.91 6.51 7.98
C LYS A 89 -7.09 7.54 7.22
N GLN A 90 -6.70 8.58 7.93
CA GLN A 90 -5.75 9.57 7.43
C GLN A 90 -4.36 8.94 7.38
N ILE A 91 -3.59 9.22 6.33
CA ILE A 91 -2.19 8.83 6.29
C ILE A 91 -1.40 9.73 7.26
N PRO A 92 -0.67 9.17 8.24
CA PRO A 92 0.13 9.95 9.19
C PRO A 92 1.08 10.90 8.48
N HIS A 93 1.14 12.17 8.90
CA HIS A 93 1.93 13.24 8.28
C HIS A 93 1.50 13.71 6.88
N HIS A 94 0.42 13.16 6.31
CA HIS A 94 -0.15 13.60 5.02
C HIS A 94 -1.63 14.00 5.20
N GLU A 95 -1.89 15.24 5.64
CA GLU A 95 -3.21 15.70 6.10
C GLU A 95 -4.35 15.56 5.08
N LYS A 96 -4.02 15.63 3.80
CA LYS A 96 -4.99 15.56 2.71
C LYS A 96 -5.03 14.20 2.03
N HIS A 97 -4.34 13.20 2.59
CA HIS A 97 -4.27 11.87 2.03
C HIS A 97 -4.88 10.88 3.01
N TRP A 98 -5.83 10.11 2.50
CA TRP A 98 -6.55 9.11 3.26
C TRP A 98 -6.41 7.76 2.56
N HIS A 99 -6.63 6.68 3.31
CA HIS A 99 -6.57 5.33 2.80
C HIS A 99 -7.59 4.45 3.52
N TYR A 100 -7.95 3.34 2.88
CA TYR A 100 -8.66 2.27 3.54
C TYR A 100 -7.68 1.27 4.13
N LEU A 101 -7.88 0.91 5.39
CA LEU A 101 -7.20 -0.21 6.03
C LEU A 101 -8.16 -1.39 6.09
N VAL A 102 -7.79 -2.49 5.43
CA VAL A 102 -8.64 -3.65 5.24
C VAL A 102 -8.06 -4.83 5.97
N LYS A 103 -8.86 -5.45 6.85
CA LYS A 103 -8.55 -6.71 7.52
C LYS A 103 -9.37 -7.83 6.89
N MET A 104 -8.67 -8.85 6.40
CA MET A 104 -9.28 -10.10 5.94
C MET A 104 -8.90 -11.25 6.86
N LYS A 105 -9.77 -12.26 6.90
CA LYS A 105 -9.61 -13.47 7.69
C LYS A 105 -9.68 -14.69 6.80
N SER A 106 -8.64 -15.52 6.80
CA SER A 106 -8.66 -16.87 6.24
C SER A 106 -8.62 -17.92 7.35
N ARG A 107 -8.97 -19.16 7.00
CA ARG A 107 -8.88 -20.31 7.91
C ARG A 107 -7.98 -21.37 7.29
N THR A 108 -6.94 -21.75 8.00
CA THR A 108 -6.03 -22.84 7.60
C THR A 108 -5.81 -23.74 8.79
N GLY A 109 -6.06 -25.05 8.64
CA GLY A 109 -5.88 -26.01 9.73
C GLY A 109 -6.71 -25.72 10.99
N GLY A 110 -7.87 -25.08 10.87
CA GLY A 110 -8.73 -24.69 12.00
C GLY A 110 -8.36 -23.37 12.69
N HIS A 111 -7.22 -22.78 12.35
CA HIS A 111 -6.76 -21.50 12.91
C HIS A 111 -7.13 -20.32 12.01
N ALA A 112 -7.45 -19.19 12.63
CA ALA A 112 -7.71 -17.93 11.93
C ALA A 112 -6.39 -17.23 11.61
N HIS A 113 -6.21 -16.87 10.35
CA HIS A 113 -5.10 -16.02 9.90
C HIS A 113 -5.64 -14.69 9.39
N TYR A 114 -5.04 -13.59 9.85
CA TYR A 114 -5.42 -12.25 9.42
C TYR A 114 -4.45 -11.73 8.37
N HIS A 115 -4.99 -11.04 7.37
CA HIS A 115 -4.27 -10.41 6.28
C HIS A 115 -4.69 -8.95 6.22
N TYR A 116 -3.72 -8.07 6.04
CA TYR A 116 -3.95 -6.63 6.09
C TYR A 116 -3.57 -5.99 4.76
N PHE A 117 -4.38 -5.04 4.31
CA PHE A 117 -4.14 -4.29 3.09
C PHE A 117 -4.44 -2.81 3.31
N VAL A 118 -3.60 -1.96 2.74
CA VAL A 118 -3.89 -0.54 2.57
C VAL A 118 -4.38 -0.32 1.15
N VAL A 119 -5.48 0.40 0.97
CA VAL A 119 -5.98 0.84 -0.34
C VAL A 119 -6.03 2.35 -0.38
N LEU A 120 -5.16 2.95 -1.20
CA LEU A 120 -5.08 4.40 -1.36
C LEU A 120 -6.31 4.95 -2.10
N MET A 121 -6.56 6.27 -2.01
CA MET A 121 -7.64 6.93 -2.77
C MET A 121 -7.43 6.93 -4.29
N SER A 122 -6.28 6.47 -4.78
CA SER A 122 -6.06 6.12 -6.19
C SER A 122 -6.58 4.73 -6.58
N GLY A 123 -6.99 3.91 -5.59
CA GLY A 123 -7.35 2.50 -5.76
C GLY A 123 -6.15 1.54 -5.71
N LYS A 124 -4.93 2.05 -5.52
CA LYS A 124 -3.73 1.21 -5.38
C LYS A 124 -3.79 0.38 -4.09
N ILE A 125 -3.55 -0.92 -4.22
CA ILE A 125 -3.53 -1.87 -3.10
C ILE A 125 -2.08 -2.13 -2.67
N ILE A 126 -1.84 -2.06 -1.38
CA ILE A 126 -0.53 -2.28 -0.75
C ILE A 126 -0.71 -3.30 0.37
N PRO A 127 0.00 -4.44 0.35
CA PRO A 127 -0.06 -5.39 1.44
C PRO A 127 0.56 -4.78 2.71
N ALA A 128 -0.04 -5.07 3.86
CA ALA A 128 0.42 -4.63 5.16
C ALA A 128 0.71 -5.84 6.06
N LEU A 129 1.65 -5.66 6.98
CA LEU A 129 2.13 -6.70 7.86
C LEU A 129 1.68 -6.42 9.29
N LYS A 130 1.31 -7.47 10.02
CA LYS A 130 1.17 -7.36 11.47
C LYS A 130 2.57 -7.27 12.09
N GLU A 131 2.81 -6.25 12.93
CA GLU A 131 4.05 -6.18 13.68
C GLU A 131 4.09 -7.35 14.70
N PRO A 132 5.21 -8.10 14.77
CA PRO A 132 5.34 -9.12 15.80
C PRO A 132 5.31 -8.45 17.19
N GLU A 133 4.64 -9.08 18.15
CA GLU A 133 4.70 -8.63 19.53
C GLU A 133 6.16 -8.62 19.97
N SER A 134 6.73 -7.43 20.16
CA SER A 134 8.06 -7.29 20.72
C SER A 134 8.00 -7.75 22.17
N PHE A 135 8.61 -8.89 22.46
CA PHE A 135 8.91 -9.27 23.84
C PHE A 135 9.87 -8.22 24.40
N LYS A 136 9.33 -7.34 25.24
CA LYS A 136 10.14 -6.46 26.11
C LYS A 136 10.83 -7.26 27.19
#